data_AF-A0AAV0IE62-F1
#
_entry.id   AF-A0AAV0IE62-F1
#
_cell.length_a   1.000
_cell.length_b   1.000
_cell.length_c   1.000
_cell.angle_alpha   90.00
_cell.angle_beta   90.00
_cell.angle_gamma   90.00
#
_symmetry.space_group_name_H-M   'P 1'
#
loop_
_entity.id
_entity.type
_entity.pdbx_description
1 polymer ?
#
loop_
_entity_poly.entity_id
_entity_poly.type
_entity_poly.pdbx_seq_one_letter_code
_entity_poly.pdbx_strand_id
1 'polypeptide(L)'
;MIIQAAAAAPLFLLLLLLLFVAACNAQLRVGFYSETCPSAEETVRAAVKEAMHEDMSSAARLLRLSFHDCFVQGCDASILLEAEGGEAEAPGNAGVGGFEVIGAAKKRVESLCPGVVSCADIVMLAARDAVALSDGPDYELPTGRRDGRISSLALASHLPEVNDPIRVLKAKFHAKGLSEKDLVLLTAGTM
;
A
#
# COMPACT_ATOMS: atom_id res chain seq x y z
N MET A 1 -16.94 21.29 53.49
CA MET A 1 -15.80 20.85 52.64
C MET A 1 -16.31 19.83 51.63
N ILE A 2 -16.92 20.29 50.53
CA ILE A 2 -17.30 19.41 49.41
C ILE A 2 -16.99 20.21 48.14
N ILE A 3 -15.71 20.25 47.77
CA ILE A 3 -15.26 20.88 46.53
C ILE A 3 -14.38 19.85 45.82
N GLN A 4 -14.66 19.63 44.53
CA GLN A 4 -13.83 18.94 43.51
C GLN A 4 -13.70 17.41 43.55
N ALA A 5 -14.80 16.67 43.37
CA ALA A 5 -14.73 15.30 42.82
C ALA A 5 -15.10 15.23 41.31
N ALA A 6 -15.90 16.18 40.82
CA ALA A 6 -16.46 16.12 39.46
C ALA A 6 -15.45 16.42 38.34
N ALA A 7 -14.38 17.16 38.62
CA ALA A 7 -13.36 17.53 37.63
C ALA A 7 -12.30 16.45 37.38
N ALA A 8 -12.21 15.44 38.26
CA ALA A 8 -11.22 14.36 38.14
C ALA A 8 -11.64 13.28 37.13
N ALA A 9 -12.94 13.00 37.02
CA ALA A 9 -13.49 12.01 36.10
C ALA A 9 -13.22 12.30 34.61
N PRO A 10 -13.45 13.53 34.08
CA PRO A 10 -13.15 13.83 32.67
C PRO A 10 -11.64 13.84 32.38
N LEU A 11 -10.82 14.23 33.34
CA LEU A 11 -9.35 14.22 33.20
C LEU A 11 -8.80 12.78 33.19
N PHE A 12 -9.36 11.91 34.03
CA PHE A 12 -9.03 10.48 34.06
C PHE A 12 -9.47 9.77 32.78
N LEU A 13 -10.67 10.09 32.26
CA LEU A 13 -11.17 9.55 31.00
C LEU A 13 -10.32 10.01 29.80
N LEU A 14 -9.91 11.28 29.78
CA LEU A 14 -9.00 11.83 28.76
C LEU A 14 -7.61 11.17 28.82
N LEU A 15 -7.07 10.97 30.03
CA LEU A 15 -5.79 10.29 30.23
C LEU A 15 -5.85 8.83 29.77
N LEU A 16 -6.95 8.12 30.09
CA LEU A 16 -7.21 6.76 29.59
C LEU A 16 -7.31 6.74 28.06
N LEU A 17 -7.99 7.72 27.45
CA LEU A 17 -8.08 7.85 26.00
C LEU A 17 -6.69 8.07 25.36
N LEU A 18 -5.89 8.97 25.93
CA LEU A 18 -4.53 9.28 25.46
C LEU A 18 -3.60 8.07 25.58
N LEU A 19 -3.70 7.30 26.68
CA LEU A 19 -2.97 6.05 26.86
C LEU A 19 -3.41 4.97 25.85
N PHE A 20 -4.70 4.90 25.53
CA PHE A 20 -5.22 3.97 24.52
C PHE A 20 -4.75 4.33 23.10
N VAL A 21 -4.72 5.62 22.76
CA VAL A 21 -4.20 6.10 21.47
C VAL A 21 -2.69 5.84 21.37
N ALA A 22 -1.93 6.06 22.45
CA ALA A 22 -0.50 5.75 22.49
C ALA A 22 -0.18 4.25 22.42
N ALA A 23 -1.10 3.38 22.84
CA ALA A 23 -0.96 1.93 22.75
C ALA A 23 -1.35 1.35 21.37
N CYS A 24 -1.97 2.14 20.50
CA CYS A 24 -2.32 1.72 19.15
C CYS A 24 -1.06 1.72 18.27
N ASN A 25 -0.30 0.63 18.34
CA ASN A 25 0.68 0.33 17.30
C ASN A 25 -0.10 -0.16 16.07
N ALA A 26 -0.16 0.66 15.02
CA ALA A 26 -0.60 0.23 13.69
C ALA A 26 0.47 -0.67 13.05
N GLN A 27 0.81 -1.76 13.73
CA GLN A 27 1.86 -2.67 13.31
C GLN A 27 1.29 -3.60 12.25
N LEU A 28 1.94 -3.63 11.08
CA LEU A 28 1.66 -4.63 10.07
C LEU A 28 1.94 -6.02 10.66
N ARG A 29 1.07 -6.98 10.39
CA ARG A 29 1.27 -8.39 10.79
C ARG A 29 0.77 -9.33 9.71
N VAL A 30 1.40 -10.49 9.62
CA VAL A 30 0.87 -11.60 8.81
C VAL A 30 -0.48 -12.02 9.39
N GLY A 31 -1.47 -12.22 8.53
CA GLY A 31 -2.83 -12.56 8.95
C GLY A 31 -3.57 -11.43 9.66
N PHE A 32 -3.30 -10.15 9.34
CA PHE A 32 -3.99 -9.01 9.96
C PHE A 32 -5.52 -9.13 9.88
N TYR A 33 -6.03 -9.60 8.75
CA TYR A 33 -7.46 -9.78 8.46
C TYR A 33 -8.03 -11.16 8.82
N SER A 34 -7.25 -12.04 9.46
CA SER A 34 -7.65 -13.43 9.73
C SER A 34 -8.95 -13.59 10.53
N GLU A 35 -9.30 -12.61 11.36
CA GLU A 35 -10.55 -12.59 12.14
C GLU A 35 -11.64 -11.73 11.51
N THR A 36 -11.27 -10.59 10.90
CA THR A 36 -12.21 -9.56 10.43
C THR A 36 -12.65 -9.76 9.00
N CYS A 37 -11.79 -10.33 8.14
CA CYS A 37 -12.10 -10.72 6.78
C CYS A 37 -11.24 -11.92 6.35
N PRO A 38 -11.54 -13.14 6.82
CA PRO A 38 -10.68 -14.31 6.61
C PRO A 38 -10.42 -14.64 5.14
N SER A 39 -11.37 -14.32 4.25
CA SER A 39 -11.28 -14.58 2.82
C SER A 39 -10.63 -13.44 2.01
N ALA A 40 -10.11 -12.39 2.66
CA ALA A 40 -9.57 -11.21 1.97
C ALA A 40 -8.43 -11.56 1.00
N GLU A 41 -7.39 -12.23 1.48
CA GLU A 41 -6.21 -12.55 0.65
C GLU A 41 -6.56 -13.49 -0.50
N GLU A 42 -7.38 -14.52 -0.24
CA GLU A 42 -7.84 -15.44 -1.28
C GLU A 42 -8.66 -14.71 -2.36
N THR A 43 -9.52 -13.78 -1.94
CA THR A 43 -10.36 -12.99 -2.85
C THR A 43 -9.52 -12.08 -3.75
N VAL A 44 -8.48 -11.43 -3.19
CA VAL A 44 -7.54 -10.62 -3.98
C VAL A 44 -6.78 -11.52 -4.96
N ARG A 45 -6.23 -12.65 -4.49
CA ARG A 45 -5.50 -13.60 -5.34
C ARG A 45 -6.36 -14.11 -6.51
N ALA A 46 -7.64 -14.38 -6.26
CA ALA A 46 -8.57 -14.81 -7.31
C ALA A 46 -8.78 -13.73 -8.37
N ALA A 47 -8.94 -12.46 -7.98
CA ALA A 47 -9.07 -11.35 -8.91
C ALA A 47 -7.80 -11.15 -9.76
N VAL A 48 -6.62 -11.26 -9.15
CA VAL A 48 -5.33 -11.18 -9.86
C VAL A 48 -5.18 -12.32 -10.85
N LYS A 49 -5.50 -13.56 -10.43
CA LYS A 49 -5.43 -14.74 -11.28
C LYS A 49 -6.32 -14.62 -12.52
N GLU A 50 -7.52 -14.09 -12.36
CA GLU A 50 -8.45 -13.82 -13.46
C GLU A 50 -7.89 -12.77 -14.42
N ALA A 51 -7.41 -11.64 -13.88
CA ALA A 51 -6.80 -10.59 -14.70
C ALA A 51 -5.56 -11.07 -15.47
N MET A 52 -4.71 -11.90 -14.86
CA MET A 52 -3.54 -12.49 -15.52
C MET A 52 -3.90 -13.54 -16.57
N HIS A 53 -5.04 -14.22 -16.40
CA HIS A 53 -5.56 -15.15 -17.40
C HIS A 53 -6.07 -14.40 -18.64
N GLU A 54 -6.66 -13.21 -18.46
CA GLU A 54 -7.10 -12.36 -19.57
C GLU A 54 -5.94 -11.63 -20.25
N ASP A 55 -5.03 -11.06 -19.45
CA ASP A 55 -3.83 -10.37 -19.93
C ASP A 55 -2.66 -10.65 -18.98
N MET A 56 -1.72 -11.48 -19.44
CA MET A 56 -0.52 -11.84 -18.67
C MET A 56 0.33 -10.63 -18.28
N SER A 57 0.27 -9.51 -19.02
CA SER A 57 1.02 -8.30 -18.66
C SER A 57 0.47 -7.59 -17.42
N SER A 58 -0.71 -8.00 -16.93
CA SER A 58 -1.25 -7.57 -15.62
C SER A 58 -0.28 -7.85 -14.48
N ALA A 59 0.53 -8.92 -14.56
CA ALA A 59 1.51 -9.23 -13.53
C ALA A 59 2.55 -8.10 -13.36
N ALA A 60 3.15 -7.67 -14.48
CA ALA A 60 4.12 -6.57 -14.49
C ALA A 60 3.46 -5.23 -14.10
N ARG A 61 2.23 -4.97 -14.55
CA ARG A 61 1.49 -3.75 -14.19
C ARG A 61 1.25 -3.65 -12.69
N LEU A 62 0.79 -4.73 -12.05
CA LEU A 62 0.52 -4.78 -10.61
C LEU A 62 1.80 -4.63 -9.78
N LEU A 63 2.88 -5.29 -10.19
CA LEU A 63 4.17 -5.14 -9.53
C LEU A 63 4.66 -3.68 -9.63
N ARG A 64 4.61 -3.08 -10.83
CA ARG A 64 4.95 -1.67 -11.04
C ARG A 64 4.05 -0.75 -10.20
N LEU A 65 2.74 -0.95 -10.19
CA LEU A 65 1.80 -0.15 -9.40
C LEU A 65 2.20 -0.13 -7.93
N SER A 66 2.55 -1.27 -7.34
CA SER A 66 2.98 -1.33 -5.93
C SER A 66 4.28 -0.58 -5.66
N PHE A 67 5.24 -0.63 -6.59
CA PHE A 67 6.47 0.15 -6.48
C PHE A 67 6.18 1.65 -6.52
N HIS A 68 5.37 2.08 -7.49
CA HIS A 68 5.03 3.49 -7.67
C HIS A 68 4.25 4.06 -6.49
N ASP A 69 3.30 3.30 -5.92
CA ASP A 69 2.63 3.65 -4.67
C ASP A 69 3.64 3.82 -3.53
N CYS A 70 4.39 2.77 -3.20
CA CYS A 70 5.31 2.80 -2.06
C CYS A 70 6.41 3.85 -2.16
N PHE A 71 6.86 4.20 -3.37
CA PHE A 71 7.90 5.20 -3.55
C PHE A 71 7.41 6.64 -3.37
N VAL A 72 6.11 6.89 -3.43
CA VAL A 72 5.52 8.22 -3.22
C VAL A 72 4.81 8.18 -1.88
N GLN A 73 5.26 8.98 -0.91
CA GLN A 73 4.65 9.11 0.43
C GLN A 73 4.38 7.82 1.27
N GLY A 74 4.75 6.64 0.77
CA GLY A 74 4.60 5.36 1.46
C GLY A 74 3.58 4.45 0.76
N CYS A 75 3.45 3.21 1.22
CA CYS A 75 2.47 2.28 0.64
C CYS A 75 1.07 2.56 1.22
N ASP A 76 0.41 3.59 0.71
CA ASP A 76 -0.86 4.11 1.24
C ASP A 76 -1.96 4.21 0.16
N ALA A 77 -1.77 3.64 -1.02
CA ALA A 77 -2.72 3.71 -2.14
C ALA A 77 -3.05 5.14 -2.61
N SER A 78 -2.22 6.14 -2.32
CA SER A 78 -2.43 7.51 -2.78
C SER A 78 -2.38 7.65 -4.30
N ILE A 79 -1.69 6.74 -4.98
CA ILE A 79 -1.65 6.67 -6.44
C ILE A 79 -3.02 6.33 -7.05
N LEU A 80 -3.95 5.75 -6.29
CA LEU A 80 -5.29 5.40 -6.75
C LEU A 80 -6.26 6.58 -6.70
N LEU A 81 -5.87 7.71 -6.09
CA LEU A 81 -6.72 8.88 -5.92
C LEU A 81 -6.69 9.76 -7.18
N GLU A 82 -7.89 10.11 -7.68
CA GLU A 82 -8.04 11.10 -8.73
C GLU A 82 -8.10 12.50 -8.11
N ALA A 83 -7.05 13.30 -8.32
CA ALA A 83 -6.95 14.67 -7.82
C ALA A 83 -6.19 15.57 -8.81
N GLU A 84 -6.59 16.84 -8.91
CA GLU A 84 -5.83 17.88 -9.62
C GLU A 84 -4.49 18.13 -8.91
N GLY A 85 -3.39 18.12 -9.66
CA GLY A 85 -2.04 18.14 -9.08
C GLY A 85 -1.69 16.85 -8.31
N GLY A 86 -2.39 15.76 -8.61
CA GLY A 86 -2.17 14.44 -8.05
C GLY A 86 -1.03 13.67 -8.73
N GLU A 87 -0.77 12.46 -8.24
CA GLU A 87 0.33 11.61 -8.71
C GLU A 87 0.20 11.17 -10.17
N ALA A 88 -1.03 11.07 -10.69
CA ALA A 88 -1.29 10.68 -12.07
C ALA A 88 -0.69 11.65 -13.10
N GLU A 89 -0.46 12.91 -12.72
CA GLU A 89 0.14 13.93 -13.59
C GLU A 89 1.68 13.85 -13.64
N ALA A 90 2.30 13.04 -12.78
CA ALA A 90 3.76 12.91 -12.73
C ALA A 90 4.29 12.13 -13.95
N PRO A 91 5.33 12.60 -14.63
CA PRO A 91 5.92 11.89 -15.77
C PRO A 91 6.31 10.44 -15.46
N GLY A 92 6.88 10.17 -14.28
CA GLY A 92 7.25 8.83 -13.86
C GLY A 92 6.05 7.87 -13.74
N ASN A 93 4.85 8.39 -13.50
CA ASN A 93 3.62 7.59 -13.43
C ASN A 93 2.95 7.37 -14.80
N ALA A 94 3.52 7.91 -15.88
CA ALA A 94 3.02 7.65 -17.23
C ALA A 94 3.00 6.14 -17.52
N GLY A 95 1.83 5.64 -17.91
CA GLY A 95 1.60 4.23 -18.25
C GLY A 95 1.59 3.28 -17.05
N VAL A 96 1.59 3.76 -15.81
CA VAL A 96 1.21 2.91 -14.66
C VAL A 96 -0.24 2.44 -14.88
N GLY A 97 -0.53 1.17 -14.58
CA GLY A 97 -1.83 0.55 -14.83
C GLY A 97 -2.13 -0.55 -13.81
N GLY A 98 -3.20 -1.32 -14.03
CA GLY A 98 -3.69 -2.32 -13.08
C GLY A 98 -4.72 -1.76 -12.08
N PHE A 99 -5.11 -0.49 -12.22
CA PHE A 99 -6.13 0.17 -11.40
C PHE A 99 -7.47 -0.57 -11.46
N GLU A 100 -7.83 -1.09 -12.63
CA GLU A 100 -9.02 -1.89 -12.89
C GLU A 100 -9.03 -3.21 -12.11
N VAL A 101 -7.87 -3.86 -12.00
CA VAL A 101 -7.71 -5.11 -11.24
C VAL A 101 -7.84 -4.83 -9.75
N ILE A 102 -7.21 -3.75 -9.26
CA ILE A 102 -7.34 -3.30 -7.86
C ILE A 102 -8.80 -2.94 -7.55
N GLY A 103 -9.48 -2.23 -8.44
CA GLY A 103 -10.90 -1.88 -8.30
C GLY A 103 -11.81 -3.11 -8.28
N ALA A 104 -11.57 -4.08 -9.15
CA ALA A 104 -12.30 -5.34 -9.18
C ALA A 104 -12.08 -6.17 -7.90
N ALA A 105 -10.84 -6.29 -7.43
CA ALA A 105 -10.50 -6.94 -6.19
C ALA A 105 -11.17 -6.24 -4.99
N LYS A 106 -11.07 -4.91 -4.91
CA LYS A 106 -11.72 -4.10 -3.87
C LYS A 106 -13.22 -4.30 -3.86
N LYS A 107 -13.88 -4.28 -5.02
CA LYS A 107 -15.33 -4.51 -5.12
C LYS A 107 -15.73 -5.89 -4.57
N ARG A 108 -14.96 -6.94 -4.89
CA ARG A 108 -15.22 -8.30 -4.37
C ARG A 108 -15.02 -8.36 -2.87
N VAL A 109 -13.92 -7.81 -2.36
CA VAL A 109 -13.63 -7.78 -0.93
C VAL A 109 -14.70 -6.99 -0.15
N GLU A 110 -15.13 -5.83 -0.65
CA GLU A 110 -16.18 -5.03 -0.02
C GLU A 110 -17.54 -5.74 0.00
N SER A 111 -17.81 -6.65 -0.93
CA SER A 111 -19.03 -7.47 -0.90
C SER A 111 -19.02 -8.53 0.22
N LEU A 112 -17.84 -8.89 0.72
CA LEU A 112 -17.65 -9.88 1.79
C LEU A 112 -17.50 -9.20 3.16
N CYS A 113 -16.70 -8.13 3.22
CA CYS A 113 -16.33 -7.45 4.46
C CYS A 113 -16.25 -5.93 4.25
N PRO A 114 -17.40 -5.22 4.27
CA PRO A 114 -17.46 -3.80 3.98
C PRO A 114 -16.58 -2.95 4.91
N GLY A 115 -15.73 -2.10 4.32
CA GLY A 115 -14.90 -1.12 5.04
C GLY A 115 -13.77 -1.72 5.89
N VAL A 116 -13.42 -3.01 5.68
CA VAL A 116 -12.41 -3.70 6.51
C VAL A 116 -11.01 -3.62 5.89
N VAL A 117 -10.89 -3.97 4.60
CA VAL A 117 -9.58 -4.12 3.93
C VAL A 117 -9.21 -2.83 3.20
N SER A 118 -8.01 -2.32 3.43
CA SER A 118 -7.54 -1.09 2.78
C SER A 118 -7.20 -1.32 1.30
N CYS A 119 -7.31 -0.28 0.49
CA CYS A 119 -6.80 -0.31 -0.88
C CYS A 119 -5.28 -0.51 -0.89
N ALA A 120 -4.57 0.08 0.07
CA ALA A 120 -3.12 -0.07 0.24
C ALA A 120 -2.71 -1.54 0.38
N ASP A 121 -3.41 -2.32 1.20
CA ASP A 121 -3.11 -3.76 1.30
C ASP A 121 -3.54 -4.54 0.07
N ILE A 122 -4.61 -4.16 -0.62
CA ILE A 122 -5.00 -4.81 -1.89
C ILE A 122 -3.92 -4.60 -2.95
N VAL A 123 -3.33 -3.41 -3.07
CA VAL A 123 -2.20 -3.15 -3.98
C VAL A 123 -1.02 -4.07 -3.68
N MET A 124 -0.65 -4.20 -2.40
CA MET A 124 0.49 -5.03 -2.00
C MET A 124 0.23 -6.53 -2.13
N LEU A 125 -0.99 -6.98 -1.77
CA LEU A 125 -1.42 -8.36 -1.98
C LEU A 125 -1.44 -8.70 -3.47
N ALA A 126 -1.96 -7.80 -4.30
CA ALA A 126 -2.03 -8.02 -5.74
C ALA A 126 -0.65 -8.16 -6.39
N ALA A 127 0.33 -7.35 -5.95
CA ALA A 127 1.71 -7.49 -6.40
C ALA A 127 2.35 -8.82 -5.95
N ARG A 128 2.17 -9.21 -4.68
CA ARG A 128 2.64 -10.52 -4.17
C ARG A 128 2.06 -11.67 -4.98
N ASP A 129 0.75 -11.65 -5.19
CA ASP A 129 0.03 -12.69 -5.91
C ASP A 129 0.45 -12.74 -7.38
N ALA A 130 0.65 -11.58 -8.02
CA ALA A 130 1.14 -11.50 -9.39
C ALA A 130 2.52 -12.16 -9.56
N VAL A 131 3.44 -11.91 -8.62
CA VAL A 131 4.77 -12.55 -8.61
C VAL A 131 4.64 -14.06 -8.42
N ALA A 132 3.87 -14.51 -7.41
CA ALA A 132 3.69 -15.93 -7.13
C ALA A 132 3.00 -16.69 -8.29
N LEU A 133 2.05 -16.06 -8.97
CA LEU A 133 1.35 -16.62 -10.14
C LEU A 133 2.21 -16.61 -11.41
N SER A 134 3.34 -15.89 -11.41
CA SER A 134 4.32 -15.84 -12.49
C SER A 134 5.53 -16.73 -12.21
N ASP A 135 5.36 -17.80 -11.43
CA ASP A 135 6.41 -18.72 -10.96
C ASP A 135 7.53 -18.05 -10.14
N GLY A 136 7.26 -16.85 -9.60
CA GLY A 136 8.11 -16.17 -8.65
C GLY A 136 7.97 -16.72 -7.22
N PRO A 137 8.74 -16.19 -6.26
CA PRO A 137 8.65 -16.62 -4.87
C PRO A 137 7.29 -16.26 -4.27
N ASP A 138 6.67 -17.22 -3.58
CA ASP A 138 5.55 -16.97 -2.66
C ASP A 138 6.11 -16.63 -1.27
N TYR A 139 5.59 -15.59 -0.65
CA TYR A 139 6.05 -15.12 0.65
C TYR A 139 4.88 -14.55 1.48
N GLU A 140 5.03 -14.62 2.79
CA GLU A 140 4.05 -14.02 3.72
C GLU A 140 4.17 -12.49 3.68
N LEU A 141 3.05 -11.82 3.44
CA LEU A 141 2.99 -10.37 3.38
C LEU A 141 2.29 -9.82 4.65
N PRO A 142 2.98 -9.05 5.49
CA PRO A 142 2.32 -8.31 6.57
C PRO A 142 1.30 -7.32 6.00
N THR A 143 0.07 -7.38 6.49
CA THR A 143 -1.05 -6.50 6.16
C THR A 143 -1.45 -5.65 7.37
N GLY A 144 -2.35 -4.69 7.18
CA GLY A 144 -2.73 -3.65 8.15
C GLY A 144 -2.42 -2.22 7.70
N ARG A 145 -2.05 -1.99 6.43
CA ARG A 145 -1.83 -0.65 5.87
C ARG A 145 -3.14 0.12 5.85
N ARG A 146 -3.05 1.44 5.83
CA ARG A 146 -4.21 2.34 5.76
C ARG A 146 -4.11 3.22 4.54
N ASP A 147 -5.28 3.58 4.00
CA ASP A 147 -5.37 4.41 2.81
C ASP A 147 -5.02 5.86 3.13
N GLY A 148 -4.10 6.41 2.34
CA GLY A 148 -3.77 7.81 2.26
C GLY A 148 -4.96 8.63 1.77
N ARG A 149 -4.89 9.94 2.02
CA ARG A 149 -5.99 10.88 1.68
C ARG A 149 -5.54 12.02 0.78
N ILE A 150 -4.28 12.02 0.39
CA ILE A 150 -3.63 13.08 -0.38
C ILE A 150 -2.86 12.38 -1.48
N SER A 151 -2.98 12.86 -2.71
CA SER A 151 -2.14 12.47 -3.83
C SER A 151 -1.28 13.67 -4.18
N SER A 152 0.02 13.49 -4.42
CA SER A 152 0.96 14.60 -4.57
C SER A 152 1.86 14.48 -5.79
N LEU A 153 1.62 15.32 -6.81
CA LEU A 153 2.51 15.49 -7.96
C LEU A 153 3.95 15.84 -7.53
N ALA A 154 4.09 16.71 -6.53
CA ALA A 154 5.41 17.15 -6.05
C ALA A 154 6.23 15.98 -5.51
N LEU A 155 5.61 15.05 -4.78
CA LEU A 155 6.29 13.87 -4.26
C LEU A 155 6.53 12.84 -5.37
N ALA A 156 5.56 12.62 -6.26
CA ALA A 156 5.72 11.71 -7.41
C ALA A 156 6.80 12.18 -8.41
N SER A 157 7.05 13.49 -8.50
CA SER A 157 8.15 14.04 -9.33
C SER A 157 9.55 13.63 -8.85
N HIS A 158 9.67 13.02 -7.66
CA HIS A 158 10.92 12.49 -7.13
C HIS A 158 11.11 10.99 -7.37
N LEU A 159 10.20 10.34 -8.11
CA LEU A 159 10.33 8.94 -8.51
C LEU A 159 11.66 8.69 -9.23
N PRO A 160 12.29 7.51 -9.06
CA PRO A 160 13.45 7.11 -9.84
C PRO A 160 13.12 7.10 -11.34
N GLU A 161 13.93 7.79 -12.14
CA GLU A 161 13.78 7.87 -13.59
C GLU A 161 14.77 6.94 -14.29
N VAL A 162 14.41 6.42 -15.45
CA VAL A 162 15.25 5.48 -16.23
C VAL A 162 16.62 6.09 -16.58
N ASN A 163 16.67 7.41 -16.75
CA ASN A 163 17.88 8.14 -17.10
C ASN A 163 18.64 8.70 -15.88
N ASP A 164 18.19 8.41 -14.65
CA ASP A 164 18.90 8.84 -13.46
C ASP A 164 20.27 8.16 -13.38
N PRO A 165 21.37 8.90 -13.16
CA PRO A 165 22.67 8.29 -12.95
C PRO A 165 22.67 7.49 -11.64
N ILE A 166 23.45 6.41 -11.59
CA ILE A 166 23.45 5.46 -10.46
C ILE A 166 23.60 6.12 -9.07
N ARG A 167 24.35 7.22 -8.98
CA ARG A 167 24.50 8.00 -7.73
C ARG A 167 23.17 8.57 -7.22
N VAL A 168 22.31 9.02 -8.13
CA VAL A 168 20.98 9.59 -7.83
C VAL A 168 20.02 8.47 -7.43
N LEU A 169 20.04 7.34 -8.16
CA LEU A 169 19.24 6.16 -7.81
C LEU A 169 19.55 5.67 -6.39
N LYS A 170 20.84 5.52 -6.05
CA LYS A 170 21.28 5.16 -4.70
C LYS A 170 20.75 6.11 -3.64
N ALA A 171 20.81 7.42 -3.88
CA ALA A 171 20.32 8.43 -2.95
C ALA A 171 18.79 8.35 -2.77
N LYS A 172 18.02 8.19 -3.86
CA LYS A 172 16.57 8.04 -3.83
C LYS A 172 16.15 6.78 -3.05
N PHE A 173 16.81 5.64 -3.27
CA PHE A 173 16.53 4.40 -2.54
C PHE A 173 16.90 4.50 -1.06
N HIS A 174 18.06 5.08 -0.75
CA HIS A 174 18.46 5.29 0.65
C HIS A 174 17.49 6.21 1.40
N ALA A 175 16.92 7.22 0.72
CA ALA A 175 15.88 8.08 1.31
C ALA A 175 14.59 7.30 1.67
N LYS A 176 14.40 6.10 1.10
CA LYS A 176 13.33 5.16 1.43
C LYS A 176 13.75 4.07 2.42
N GLY A 177 14.95 4.16 2.98
CA GLY A 177 15.51 3.12 3.85
C GLY A 177 15.93 1.85 3.10
N LEU A 178 16.06 1.92 1.77
CA LEU A 178 16.46 0.80 0.92
C LEU A 178 17.96 0.85 0.63
N SER A 179 18.59 -0.32 0.67
CA SER A 179 20.02 -0.50 0.41
C SER A 179 20.35 -0.54 -1.08
N GLU A 180 21.65 -0.52 -1.41
CA GLU A 180 22.10 -0.74 -2.79
C GLU A 180 21.71 -2.12 -3.33
N LYS A 181 21.63 -3.13 -2.45
CA LYS A 181 21.15 -4.46 -2.80
C LYS A 181 19.67 -4.41 -3.21
N ASP A 182 18.87 -3.67 -2.47
CA ASP A 182 17.45 -3.49 -2.78
C ASP A 182 17.27 -2.73 -4.09
N LEU A 183 18.09 -1.72 -4.37
CA LEU A 183 18.12 -1.06 -5.67
C LEU A 183 18.36 -2.05 -6.82
N VAL A 184 19.35 -2.95 -6.69
CA VAL A 184 19.65 -3.94 -7.73
C VAL A 184 18.50 -4.94 -7.87
N LEU A 185 17.92 -5.42 -6.77
CA LEU A 185 16.84 -6.40 -6.80
C LEU A 185 15.53 -5.81 -7.35
N LEU A 186 15.16 -4.60 -6.93
CA LEU A 186 13.88 -3.99 -7.28
C LEU A 186 13.87 -3.38 -8.68
N THR A 187 15.03 -2.99 -9.23
CA THR A 187 15.12 -2.58 -10.64
C THR A 187 15.07 -3.78 -11.60
N ALA A 188 15.41 -4.99 -11.15
CA ALA A 188 15.28 -6.21 -11.96
C ALA A 188 13.82 -6.65 -12.16
N GLY A 189 12.91 -6.30 -11.22
CA GLY A 189 11.50 -6.65 -11.30
C GLY A 189 10.65 -5.68 -12.14
N THR A 190 11.19 -4.53 -12.51
CA THR A 190 10.50 -3.49 -13.29
C THR A 190 11.05 -3.31 -14.72
N MET A 191 12.05 -4.10 -15.11
CA MET A 191 12.60 -4.18 -16.47
C MET A 191 11.95 -5.30 -17.30
#